data_AF-A0A5E7EXL6-F1
#
_entry.id   AF-A0A5E7EXL6-F1
#
_cell.length_a   1.000
_cell.length_b   1.000
_cell.length_c   1.000
_cell.angle_alpha   90.00
_cell.angle_beta   90.00
_cell.angle_gamma   90.00
#
_symmetry.space_group_name_H-M   'P 1'
#
loop_
_entity.id
_entity.type
_entity.pdbx_description
1 polymer ?
#
loop_
_entity_poly.entity_id
_entity_poly.type
_entity_poly.pdbx_seq_one_letter_code
_entity_poly.pdbx_strand_id
1 'polypeptide(L)' 'MKFSENGLYIERYVKCSNCGVLIYEQDAPTKVKVDGKEFCSDWCVKWSAERQQRRASK' A
#
# COMPACT_ATOMS: atom_id res chain seq x y z
N MET A 1 3.61 4.82 23.17
CA MET A 1 3.88 3.58 22.42
C MET A 1 3.74 2.41 23.37
N LYS A 2 2.90 1.42 23.06
CA LYS A 2 2.76 0.21 23.89
C LYS A 2 3.73 -0.82 23.32
N PHE A 3 4.79 -1.13 24.06
CA PHE A 3 5.73 -2.17 23.67
C PHE A 3 5.02 -3.52 23.73
N SER A 4 5.23 -4.37 22.73
CA SER A 4 4.79 -5.75 22.78
C SER A 4 5.61 -6.48 23.86
N GLU A 5 4.99 -7.44 24.55
CA GLU A 5 5.66 -8.22 25.61
C GLU A 5 6.85 -9.05 25.08
N ASN A 6 6.89 -9.33 23.78
CA ASN A 6 7.98 -10.05 23.13
C ASN A 6 9.13 -9.16 22.64
N GLY A 7 9.06 -7.83 22.86
CA GLY A 7 10.08 -6.88 22.43
C GLY A 7 10.11 -6.60 20.91
N LEU A 8 9.18 -7.17 20.13
CA LEU A 8 9.07 -6.95 18.69
C LEU A 8 8.08 -5.82 18.38
N TYR A 9 8.54 -4.72 17.80
CA TYR A 9 7.68 -3.60 17.42
C TYR A 9 7.52 -3.52 15.90
N ILE A 10 6.33 -3.12 15.44
CA ILE A 10 6.11 -2.83 14.02
C ILE A 10 6.61 -1.41 13.74
N GLU A 11 7.71 -1.30 13.01
CA GLU A 11 8.32 0.00 12.68
C GLU A 11 7.45 0.81 11.72
N ARG A 12 6.75 0.11 10.82
CA ARG A 12 5.92 0.74 9.79
C ARG A 12 4.78 -0.16 9.34
N TYR A 13 3.56 0.38 9.37
CA TYR A 13 2.40 -0.24 8.73
C TYR A 13 2.22 0.33 7.34
N VAL A 14 2.68 -0.40 6.33
CA VAL A 14 2.42 -0.05 4.94
C VAL A 14 1.10 -0.67 4.50
N LYS A 15 0.19 0.15 3.97
CA LYS A 15 -1.05 -0.30 3.34
C LYS A 15 -1.06 0.06 1.86
N CYS A 16 -1.59 -0.85 1.05
CA CYS A 16 -1.86 -0.55 -0.35
C CYS A 16 -2.87 0.60 -0.47
N SER A 17 -2.51 1.62 -1.23
CA SER A 17 -3.32 2.83 -1.44
C SER A 17 -4.56 2.59 -2.31
N ASN A 18 -4.69 1.39 -2.91
CA ASN A 18 -5.86 1.00 -3.68
C ASN A 18 -6.79 0.04 -2.94
N CYS A 19 -6.27 -1.10 -2.45
CA CYS A 19 -7.10 -2.17 -1.87
C CYS A 19 -7.00 -2.28 -0.34
N GLY A 20 -6.09 -1.55 0.31
CA GLY A 20 -5.96 -1.52 1.77
C GLY A 20 -5.23 -2.70 2.42
N VAL A 21 -4.79 -3.71 1.63
CA VAL A 21 -3.99 -4.83 2.16
C VAL A 21 -2.70 -4.32 2.80
N LEU A 22 -2.26 -4.99 3.87
CA LEU A 22 -0.96 -4.74 4.47
C LEU A 22 0.14 -5.28 3.54
N ILE A 23 1.18 -4.48 3.35
CA ILE A 23 2.36 -4.85 2.56
C ILE A 23 3.48 -5.11 3.57
N TYR A 24 3.94 -6.36 3.64
CA TYR A 24 5.05 -6.74 4.50
C TYR A 24 6.37 -6.62 3.75
N GLU A 25 7.49 -6.63 4.47
CA GLU A 25 8.82 -6.52 3.88
C GLU A 25 9.13 -7.68 2.92
N GLN A 26 8.56 -8.85 3.20
CA GLN A 26 8.62 -10.04 2.34
C GLN A 26 7.99 -9.79 0.96
N ASP A 27 7.01 -8.87 0.88
CA ASP A 27 6.31 -8.47 -0.33
C ASP A 27 7.01 -7.29 -1.05
N ALA A 28 8.20 -6.86 -0.59
CA ALA A 28 8.96 -5.78 -1.22
C ALA A 28 9.17 -5.96 -2.74
N PRO A 29 9.40 -7.18 -3.28
CA PRO A 29 9.58 -7.37 -4.73
C PRO A 29 8.34 -7.04 -5.57
N THR A 30 7.13 -7.18 -5.00
CA THR A 30 5.86 -6.89 -5.69
C THR A 30 5.31 -5.51 -5.36
N LYS A 31 5.90 -4.83 -4.37
CA LYS A 31 5.53 -3.47 -3.98
C LYS A 31 5.89 -2.46 -5.07
N VAL A 32 4.92 -1.65 -5.45
CA VAL A 32 5.09 -0.53 -6.39
C VAL A 32 4.88 0.79 -5.66
N LYS A 33 5.75 1.76 -5.89
CA LYS A 33 5.63 3.12 -5.33
C LYS A 33 5.44 4.12 -6.45
N VAL A 34 4.31 4.84 -6.45
CA VAL A 34 3.95 5.83 -7.48
C VAL A 34 3.40 7.07 -6.77
N ASP A 35 3.91 8.25 -7.10
CA ASP A 35 3.48 9.54 -6.54
C ASP A 35 3.42 9.55 -4.99
N GLY A 36 4.41 8.92 -4.35
CA GLY A 36 4.48 8.79 -2.89
C GLY A 36 3.50 7.78 -2.26
N LYS A 37 2.63 7.14 -3.06
CA LYS A 37 1.70 6.09 -2.64
C LYS A 37 2.31 4.70 -2.84
N GLU A 38 2.05 3.79 -1.91
CA GLU A 38 2.47 2.39 -2.00
C GLU A 38 1.30 1.50 -2.45
N PHE A 39 1.61 0.54 -3.32
CA PHE A 39 0.66 -0.42 -3.90
C PHE A 39 1.23 -1.83 -3.81
N CYS A 40 0.36 -2.82 -3.59
CA CYS A 40 0.76 -4.22 -3.47
C CYS A 40 1.07 -4.90 -4.81
N SER A 41 0.73 -4.25 -5.94
CA SER A 41 0.96 -4.76 -7.29
C SER A 41 0.67 -3.69 -8.35
N ASP A 42 1.18 -3.90 -9.57
CA ASP A 42 0.86 -3.09 -10.75
C ASP A 42 -0.64 -3.04 -11.05
N TRP A 43 -1.36 -4.13 -10.79
CA TRP A 43 -2.81 -4.17 -10.96
C TRP A 43 -3.50 -3.10 -10.10
N CYS A 44 -3.05 -2.94 -8.85
CA CYS A 44 -3.58 -1.91 -7.96
C CYS A 44 -3.25 -0.49 -8.40
N VAL A 45 -2.09 -0.28 -9.04
CA VAL A 45 -1.72 1.02 -9.64
C VAL A 45 -2.69 1.36 -10.77
N LYS A 46 -2.87 0.46 -11.73
CA LYS A 46 -3.74 0.65 -12.91
C LYS A 46 -5.18 0.96 -12.50
N TRP A 47 -5.73 0.15 -11.59
CA TRP A 47 -7.12 0.31 -11.16
C TRP A 47 -7.36 1.61 -10.40
N SER A 48 -6.38 2.06 -9.62
CA SER A 48 -6.41 3.37 -8.95
C SER A 48 -6.43 4.52 -9.95
N ALA A 49 -5.63 4.44 -11.03
CA ALA A 49 -5.58 5.44 -12.09
C ALA A 49 -6.90 5.50 -12.87
N GLU A 50 -7.45 4.36 -13.29
CA GLU A 50 -8.75 4.30 -13.99
C GLU A 50 -9.89 4.88 -13.14
N ARG A 51 -9.90 4.61 -11.83
CA ARG A 51 -10.93 5.16 -10.93
C ARG A 51 -10.84 6.69 -10.86
N GLN A 52 -9.64 7.25 -10.86
CA GLN A 52 -9.44 8.71 -10.87
C GLN A 52 -9.93 9.32 -12.18
N GLN A 53 -9.62 8.70 -13.33
CA GLN A 53 -10.12 9.13 -14.64
C GLN A 53 -11.65 9.15 -14.67
N ARG A 54 -12.30 8.06 -14.24
CA ARG A 54 -13.78 7.97 -14.16
C ARG A 54 -14.41 9.05 -13.29
N ARG A 55 -13.73 9.46 -12.21
CA ARG A 55 -14.19 10.54 -11.33
C ARG A 55 -13.99 11.92 -11.93
N ALA A 56 -12.91 12.12 -12.70
CA ALA A 56 -12.62 13.40 -13.36
C ALA A 56 -13.53 13.65 -14.57
N SER A 57 -14.04 12.60 -15.20
CA SER A 57 -15.00 12.69 -16.31
C SER A 57 -16.45 12.91 -15.88
N LYS A 58 -16.73 13.02 -14.59
CA LYS A 58 -18.06 13.25 -14.01
C LYS A 58 -18.16 14.66 -13.45
#